data_AF-A0A7J0AC22-F1
#
_entry.id   AF-A0A7J0AC22-F1
#
_cell.length_a   1.000
_cell.length_b   1.000
_cell.length_c   1.000
_cell.angle_alpha   90.00
_cell.angle_beta   90.00
_cell.angle_gamma   90.00
#
_symmetry.space_group_name_H-M   'P 1'
#
loop_
_entity.id
_entity.type
_entity.pdbx_description
1 polymer ?
#
loop_
_entity_poly.entity_id
_entity_poly.type
_entity_poly.pdbx_seq_one_letter_code
_entity_poly.pdbx_strand_id
1 'polypeptide(L)'
;MLNIDRIIALIDAYLETKGLNCVKLSEVYFYLEKNGAFRSTKGQLLRRLLRAGRIPNATQPGGKGSAWYICHSGTNKNRKQDKPNITAPIYHLSCIDPKKVIYLTF
;
A
#
# COMPACT_ATOMS: atom_id res chain seq x y z
N MET A 1 -20.23 13.54 -4.47
CA MET A 1 -18.91 13.35 -5.10
C MET A 1 -17.93 12.86 -4.05
N LEU A 2 -17.08 11.87 -4.35
CA LEU A 2 -16.06 11.41 -3.41
C LEU A 2 -14.93 12.42 -3.32
N ASN A 3 -14.67 12.93 -2.12
CA ASN A 3 -13.56 13.85 -1.89
C ASN A 3 -12.30 13.03 -1.59
N ILE A 4 -11.45 12.86 -2.60
CA ILE A 4 -10.21 12.06 -2.52
C ILE A 4 -9.23 12.72 -1.54
N ASP A 5 -9.12 14.04 -1.55
CA ASP A 5 -8.21 14.79 -0.66
C ASP A 5 -8.59 14.58 0.81
N ARG A 6 -9.90 14.56 1.11
CA ARG A 6 -10.40 14.22 2.45
C ARG A 6 -10.02 12.80 2.86
N ILE A 7 -10.04 11.84 1.94
CA ILE A 7 -9.63 10.45 2.24
C ILE A 7 -8.14 10.40 2.55
N ILE A 8 -7.31 11.05 1.75
CA ILE A 8 -5.85 11.10 1.97
C ILE A 8 -5.54 11.73 3.32
N ALA A 9 -6.15 12.88 3.63
CA ALA A 9 -5.94 13.57 4.90
C ALA A 9 -6.34 12.71 6.12
N LEU A 10 -7.43 11.95 6.02
CA LEU A 10 -7.85 11.04 7.09
C LEU A 10 -6.89 9.83 7.24
N ILE A 11 -6.33 9.33 6.14
CA ILE A 11 -5.33 8.27 6.19
C ILE A 11 -4.05 8.80 6.86
N ASP A 12 -3.59 9.98 6.48
CA ASP A 12 -2.41 10.61 7.08
C ASP A 12 -2.62 10.85 8.58
N ALA A 13 -3.75 11.42 8.99
CA ALA A 13 -4.09 11.61 10.40
C ALA A 13 -4.14 10.28 11.18
N TYR A 14 -4.66 9.20 10.58
CA TYR A 14 -4.64 7.87 11.20
C TYR A 14 -3.22 7.35 11.40
N LEU A 15 -2.36 7.53 10.40
CA LEU A 15 -0.97 7.11 10.44
C LEU A 15 -0.17 7.91 11.48
N GLU A 16 -0.34 9.23 11.51
CA GLU A 16 0.30 10.13 12.48
C GLU A 16 -0.11 9.80 13.92
N THR A 17 -1.42 9.63 14.19
CA THR A 17 -1.93 9.28 15.53
C THR A 17 -1.44 7.93 16.03
N LYS A 18 -1.07 7.02 15.12
CA LYS A 18 -0.52 5.70 15.44
C LYS A 18 1.01 5.62 15.36
N GLY A 19 1.69 6.67 14.89
CA GLY A 19 3.12 6.65 14.60
C GLY A 19 3.51 5.63 13.53
N LEU A 20 2.62 5.35 12.57
CA LEU A 20 2.82 4.35 11.52
C LEU A 20 3.22 5.03 10.20
N ASN A 21 4.12 4.39 9.44
CA ASN A 21 4.47 4.87 8.09
C ASN A 21 3.55 4.32 7.00
N CYS A 22 3.02 3.11 7.19
CA CYS A 22 2.10 2.45 6.27
C CYS A 22 1.11 1.59 7.06
N VAL A 23 -0.10 1.41 6.50
CA VAL A 23 -1.18 0.64 7.12
C VAL A 23 -1.85 -0.29 6.11
N LYS A 24 -2.33 -1.43 6.57
CA LYS A 24 -3.14 -2.35 5.77
C LYS A 24 -4.52 -1.77 5.53
N LEU A 25 -5.05 -1.95 4.32
CA LEU A 25 -6.34 -1.36 3.92
C LEU A 25 -7.51 -1.71 4.85
N SER A 26 -7.56 -2.95 5.32
CA SER A 26 -8.62 -3.44 6.21
C SER A 26 -8.67 -2.68 7.53
N GLU A 27 -7.53 -2.21 8.02
CA GLU A 27 -7.42 -1.52 9.31
C GLU A 27 -7.89 -0.06 9.19
N VAL A 28 -7.44 0.64 8.15
CA VAL A 28 -7.81 2.05 7.94
C VAL A 28 -9.25 2.20 7.43
N TYR A 29 -9.83 1.16 6.82
CA TYR A 29 -11.20 1.18 6.34
C TYR A 29 -12.20 1.55 7.44
N PHE A 30 -12.11 0.90 8.61
CA PHE A 30 -13.02 1.17 9.72
C PHE A 30 -12.88 2.59 10.26
N TYR A 31 -11.66 3.13 10.25
CA TYR A 31 -11.42 4.52 10.64
C TYR A 31 -12.07 5.51 9.65
N LEU A 32 -11.93 5.26 8.35
CA LEU A 32 -12.51 6.10 7.30
C LEU A 32 -14.05 6.06 7.32
N GLU A 33 -14.62 4.88 7.58
CA GLU A 33 -16.07 4.71 7.71
C GLU A 33 -16.62 5.47 8.93
N LYS A 34 -15.96 5.36 10.10
CA LYS A 34 -16.33 6.12 11.31
C LYS A 34 -16.26 7.63 11.12
N ASN A 35 -15.32 8.13 10.32
CA ASN A 35 -15.17 9.55 10.01
C ASN A 35 -16.05 10.03 8.83
N GLY A 36 -16.97 9.18 8.35
CA GLY A 36 -17.94 9.53 7.32
C GLY A 36 -17.33 9.74 5.93
N ALA A 37 -16.13 9.22 5.66
CA ALA A 37 -15.48 9.32 4.34
C ALA A 37 -16.19 8.45 3.29
N PHE A 38 -16.86 7.38 3.73
CA PHE A 38 -17.62 6.46 2.89
C PHE A 38 -19.00 6.21 3.50
N ARG A 39 -20.02 6.11 2.65
CA ARG A 39 -21.24 5.37 3.01
C ARG A 39 -20.95 3.89 2.86
N SER A 40 -21.37 3.08 3.84
CA SER A 40 -20.97 1.68 3.98
C SER A 40 -21.13 0.89 2.67
N THR A 41 -20.00 0.54 2.05
CA THR A 41 -19.94 -0.25 0.81
C THR A 41 -19.09 -1.50 1.00
N LYS A 42 -18.92 -1.97 2.25
CA LYS A 42 -18.10 -3.14 2.60
C LYS A 42 -16.67 -3.06 2.01
N GLY A 43 -16.10 -1.86 1.94
CA GLY A 43 -14.77 -1.61 1.37
C GLY A 43 -14.64 -1.81 -0.15
N GLN A 44 -15.73 -1.99 -0.90
CA GLN A 44 -15.67 -2.09 -2.37
C GLN A 44 -15.22 -0.78 -3.00
N LEU A 45 -15.75 0.34 -2.52
CA LEU A 45 -15.44 1.67 -3.05
C LEU A 45 -13.95 2.00 -2.90
N LEU A 46 -13.40 1.76 -1.71
CA LEU A 46 -11.99 1.98 -1.43
C LEU A 46 -11.09 1.08 -2.30
N ARG A 47 -11.45 -0.19 -2.50
CA ARG A 47 -10.75 -1.09 -3.45
C ARG A 47 -10.85 -0.62 -4.90
N ARG A 48 -11.95 0.00 -5.32
CA ARG A 48 -12.08 0.61 -6.66
C ARG A 48 -11.15 1.81 -6.81
N LEU A 49 -11.05 2.68 -5.81
CA LEU A 49 -10.15 3.83 -5.82
C LEU A 49 -8.68 3.42 -5.92
N LEU A 50 -8.29 2.37 -5.19
CA LEU A 50 -6.93 1.83 -5.23
C LEU A 50 -6.59 1.24 -6.60
N ARG A 51 -7.47 0.43 -7.17
CA ARG A 51 -7.29 -0.13 -8.52
C ARG A 51 -7.26 0.94 -9.60
N ALA A 52 -7.98 2.02 -9.40
CA ALA A 52 -7.98 3.18 -10.30
C ALA A 52 -6.77 4.11 -10.10
N GLY A 53 -5.86 3.80 -9.17
CA GLY A 53 -4.68 4.63 -8.88
C GLY A 53 -5.01 6.01 -8.32
N ARG A 54 -6.20 6.20 -7.73
CA ARG A 54 -6.67 7.50 -7.23
C ARG A 54 -6.15 7.86 -5.84
N ILE A 55 -5.68 6.86 -5.08
CA ILE A 55 -5.02 7.08 -3.80
C ILE A 55 -3.51 6.98 -4.04
N PRO A 56 -2.76 8.08 -3.90
CA PRO A 56 -1.31 8.04 -4.02
C PRO A 56 -0.72 7.16 -2.91
N ASN A 57 0.47 6.60 -3.16
CA ASN A 57 1.26 5.83 -2.19
C ASN A 57 0.59 4.53 -1.71
N ALA A 58 -0.38 4.04 -2.47
CA ALA A 58 -0.93 2.71 -2.31
C ALA A 58 -0.08 1.68 -3.05
N THR A 59 0.25 0.58 -2.37
CA THR A 59 1.00 -0.54 -2.94
C THR A 59 0.33 -1.88 -2.63
N GLN A 60 0.55 -2.87 -3.48
CA GLN A 60 0.05 -4.23 -3.30
C GLN A 60 1.24 -5.19 -3.55
N PRO A 61 2.13 -5.38 -2.56
CA PRO A 61 3.45 -6.00 -2.75
C PRO A 61 3.46 -7.50 -3.13
N GLY A 62 2.31 -8.13 -3.39
CA GLY A 62 2.22 -9.50 -3.88
C GLY A 62 1.28 -9.68 -5.06
N GLY A 63 0.96 -8.60 -5.80
CA GLY A 63 0.08 -8.68 -6.96
C GLY A 63 -1.37 -9.07 -6.63
N LYS A 64 -2.11 -9.55 -7.63
CA LYS A 64 -3.56 -9.82 -7.54
C LYS A 64 -3.86 -10.81 -6.41
N GLY A 65 -4.76 -10.42 -5.50
CA GLY A 65 -5.17 -11.24 -4.35
C GLY A 65 -4.42 -10.92 -3.06
N SER A 66 -3.31 -10.18 -3.14
CA SER A 66 -2.57 -9.72 -1.97
C SER A 66 -3.22 -8.49 -1.30
N ALA A 67 -2.84 -8.23 -0.05
CA ALA A 67 -3.33 -7.08 0.69
C ALA A 67 -2.81 -5.76 0.10
N TRP A 68 -3.65 -4.73 0.17
CA TRP A 68 -3.27 -3.35 -0.13
C TRP A 68 -2.69 -2.69 1.12
N TYR A 69 -1.62 -1.94 0.92
CA TYR A 69 -0.98 -1.10 1.92
C TYR A 69 -1.02 0.33 1.43
N ILE A 70 -1.37 1.26 2.31
CA ILE A 70 -1.33 2.70 2.03
C ILE A 70 -0.29 3.32 2.95
N CYS A 71 0.65 4.04 2.37
CA CYS A 71 1.70 4.73 3.11
C CYS A 71 1.40 6.23 3.23
N HIS A 72 1.94 6.84 4.28
CA HIS A 72 1.77 8.25 4.57
C HIS A 72 2.19 9.10 3.35
N SER A 73 1.44 10.15 3.06
CA SER A 73 1.66 11.00 1.89
C SER A 73 3.08 11.61 1.88
N GLY A 74 3.57 11.99 3.07
CA GLY A 74 4.90 12.57 3.28
C GLY A 74 6.10 11.62 3.14
N THR A 75 5.90 10.29 3.08
CA THR A 75 7.00 9.30 3.00
C THR A 75 7.72 9.34 1.64
N ASN A 76 7.15 10.00 0.64
CA ASN A 76 7.66 10.03 -0.73
C ASN A 76 8.79 11.02 -1.01
N LYS A 77 9.37 11.71 -0.01
CA LYS A 77 10.52 12.60 -0.27
C LYS A 77 11.76 11.87 -0.84
N ASN A 78 11.80 10.53 -0.82
CA ASN A 78 12.93 9.74 -1.31
C ASN A 78 12.60 8.64 -2.34
N ARG A 79 11.34 8.44 -2.76
CA ARG A 79 11.04 7.49 -3.84
C ARG A 79 11.12 8.20 -5.18
N LYS A 80 12.32 8.22 -5.77
CA LYS A 80 12.44 8.32 -7.23
C LYS A 80 11.51 7.25 -7.81
N GLN A 81 10.54 7.68 -8.63
CA GLN A 81 9.73 6.77 -9.42
C GLN A 81 10.68 6.09 -10.42
N ASP A 82 11.30 4.99 -10.01
CA ASP A 82 12.00 4.12 -10.94
C ASP A 82 10.91 3.47 -11.79
N LYS A 83 10.69 4.04 -12.98
CA LYS A 83 9.87 3.41 -14.02
C LYS A 83 10.52 2.05 -14.29
N PRO A 84 9.79 0.91 -14.21
CA PRO A 84 10.38 -0.35 -14.61
C PRO A 84 10.72 -0.28 -16.10
N ASN A 85 12.00 -0.09 -16.42
CA ASN A 85 12.51 -0.25 -17.76
C ASN A 85 12.45 -1.75 -18.07
N ILE A 86 11.53 -2.12 -18.96
CA ILE A 86 11.29 -3.51 -19.35
C ILE A 86 12.42 -3.93 -20.29
N THR A 87 13.54 -4.42 -19.78
CA THR A 87 14.47 -5.29 -20.51
C THR A 87 15.33 -6.08 -19.52
N ALA A 88 15.49 -7.37 -19.79
CA ALA A 88 16.43 -8.35 -19.20
C ALA A 88 15.85 -9.28 -18.11
N PRO A 89 16.29 -10.56 -18.08
CA PRO A 89 15.39 -11.71 -18.05
C PRO A 89 15.09 -12.22 -16.64
N ILE A 90 14.03 -13.03 -16.57
CA ILE A 90 13.72 -14.00 -15.51
C ILE A 90 15.03 -14.62 -15.04
N TYR A 91 15.46 -14.44 -13.79
CA TYR A 91 15.77 -15.42 -12.73
C TYR A 91 16.24 -14.66 -11.46
N HIS A 92 16.07 -15.28 -10.30
CA HIS A 92 16.71 -14.99 -9.01
C HIS A 92 15.93 -14.21 -7.93
N LEU A 93 15.03 -14.97 -7.30
CA LEU A 93 14.68 -14.94 -5.88
C LEU A 93 15.85 -14.45 -4.99
N SER A 94 15.71 -13.32 -4.29
CA SER A 94 16.61 -12.97 -3.17
C SER A 94 15.94 -12.06 -2.15
N CYS A 95 15.12 -12.66 -1.30
CA CYS A 95 14.96 -12.22 0.09
C CYS A 95 15.14 -13.46 0.98
N ILE A 96 16.35 -14.01 1.01
CA ILE A 96 16.77 -14.97 2.03
C ILE A 96 17.95 -14.33 2.77
N ASP A 97 17.84 -14.32 4.10
CA ASP A 97 18.72 -13.76 5.12
C ASP A 97 20.24 -13.97 4.85
N PRO A 98 21.08 -12.93 4.93
CA PRO A 98 22.49 -12.99 4.50
C PRO A 98 23.45 -13.70 5.48
N LYS A 99 22.99 -14.54 6.42
CA LYS A 99 23.90 -15.16 7.41
C LYS A 99 23.80 -16.67 7.64
N LYS A 100 22.92 -17.42 6.98
CA LYS A 100 22.98 -18.89 7.00
C LYS A 100 22.32 -19.47 5.75
N VAL A 101 23.11 -19.81 4.74
CA VAL A 101 22.68 -20.78 3.73
C VAL A 101 23.81 -21.77 3.55
N ILE A 102 23.61 -22.93 4.17
CA ILE A 102 24.41 -24.13 3.98
C ILE A 102 23.80 -24.80 2.75
N TYR A 103 24.58 -24.96 1.68
CA TYR A 103 24.14 -25.69 0.49
C TYR A 103 24.16 -27.19 0.79
N LEU A 104 23.03 -27.88 0.60
CA LEU A 104 23.02 -29.33 0.43
C LEU A 104 22.21 -29.67 -0.82
N THR A 105 22.95 -30.13 -1.82
CA THR A 105 22.48 -30.78 -3.03
C THR A 105 22.48 -32.29 -2.78
N PHE A 106 21.35 -32.96 -3.01
CA PHE A 106 21.26 -34.31 -3.57
C PHE A 106 19.96 -34.40 -4.36
#